data_AF-A0A1X7USX1-F1
#
_entry.id   AF-A0A1X7USX1-F1
#
_cell.length_a   1.000
_cell.length_b   1.000
_cell.length_c   1.000
_cell.angle_alpha   90.00
_cell.angle_beta   90.00
_cell.angle_gamma   90.00
#
_symmetry.space_group_name_H-M   'P 1'
#
loop_
_entity.id
_entity.type
_entity.pdbx_description
1 polymer ?
#
loop_
_entity_poly.entity_id
_entity_poly.type
_entity_poly.pdbx_seq_one_letter_code
_entity_poly.pdbx_strand_id
1 'polypeptide(L)' 'MPNEEERPIAFPSRTMSPAECNYSQLKKEALSIIFGIKNIHQYLFGRHFTLLTDH' A
#
# COMPACT_ATOMS: atom_id res chain seq x y z
N MET A 1 -13.37 -26.09 9.37
CA MET A 1 -12.37 -25.30 8.65
C MET A 1 -12.72 -23.84 8.89
N PRO A 2 -11.84 -22.99 9.42
CA PRO A 2 -12.16 -21.58 9.52
C PRO A 2 -12.28 -21.03 8.09
N ASN A 3 -13.40 -20.38 7.80
CA ASN A 3 -13.79 -19.85 6.49
C ASN A 3 -12.61 -19.20 5.74
N GLU A 4 -12.49 -19.50 4.44
CA GLU A 4 -11.55 -18.90 3.48
C GLU A 4 -11.88 -17.43 3.17
N GLU A 5 -12.13 -16.63 4.21
CA GLU A 5 -12.45 -15.21 4.09
C GLU A 5 -11.17 -14.38 4.24
N GLU A 6 -10.88 -13.54 3.24
CA GLU A 6 -9.83 -12.53 3.34
C GLU A 6 -10.18 -11.52 4.44
N ARG A 7 -9.30 -11.37 5.42
CA ARG A 7 -9.48 -10.43 6.54
C ARG A 7 -8.51 -9.28 6.41
N PRO A 8 -8.98 -8.02 6.34
CA PRO A 8 -8.11 -6.87 6.25
C PRO A 8 -7.29 -6.72 7.55
N ILE A 9 -5.98 -6.51 7.41
CA ILE A 9 -5.05 -6.33 8.54
C ILE A 9 -4.96 -4.85 8.93
N ALA A 10 -4.87 -3.96 7.94
CA ALA A 10 -4.75 -2.51 8.15
C ALA A 10 -5.18 -1.73 6.91
N PHE A 11 -5.62 -0.48 7.11
CA PHE A 11 -5.97 0.47 6.06
C PHE A 11 -5.06 1.72 6.13
N PRO A 12 -3.78 1.61 5.75
CA PRO A 12 -2.87 2.76 5.76
C PRO A 12 -3.31 3.77 4.69
N SER A 13 -3.54 5.01 5.11
CA SER A 13 -3.78 6.14 4.20
C SER A 13 -2.99 7.35 4.67
N ARG A 14 -2.63 8.21 3.71
CA ARG A 14 -1.90 9.46 3.98
C ARG A 14 -2.31 10.53 2.98
N THR A 15 -2.45 11.75 3.48
CA THR A 15 -2.60 12.94 2.66
C THR A 15 -1.28 13.29 1.98
N MET A 16 -1.34 13.50 0.67
CA MET A 16 -0.20 13.96 -0.12
C MET A 16 0.12 15.42 0.22
N SER A 17 1.40 15.76 0.30
CA SER A 17 1.84 17.15 0.42
C SER A 17 1.59 17.91 -0.89
N PRO A 18 1.52 19.26 -0.86
CA PRO A 18 1.32 20.07 -2.06
C PRO A 18 2.34 19.79 -3.17
N ALA A 19 3.58 19.45 -2.81
CA ALA A 19 4.62 19.07 -3.76
C ALA A 19 4.35 17.70 -4.40
N GLU A 20 3.92 16.72 -3.61
CA GLU A 20 3.59 15.37 -4.09
C GLU A 20 2.33 15.37 -4.96
N CYS A 21 1.38 16.28 -4.70
CA CYS A 21 0.20 16.49 -5.55
C CYS A 21 0.53 16.88 -6.98
N ASN A 22 1.68 17.51 -7.22
CA ASN A 22 2.14 17.91 -8.55
C ASN A 22 2.88 16.79 -9.30
N TYR A 23 3.02 15.60 -8.71
CA TYR A 23 3.66 14.47 -9.38
C TYR A 23 2.77 13.85 -10.46
N SER A 24 3.39 13.18 -11.43
CA SER A 24 2.69 12.37 -12.43
C SER A 24 1.96 11.21 -11.74
N GLN A 25 0.88 10.71 -12.36
CA GLN A 25 0.03 9.65 -11.80
C GLN A 25 0.85 8.43 -11.34
N LEU A 26 1.76 7.95 -12.19
CA LEU A 26 2.66 6.83 -11.89
C LEU A 26 3.55 7.10 -10.66
N LYS A 27 4.01 8.35 -10.47
CA LYS A 27 4.79 8.73 -9.28
C LYS A 27 3.93 8.77 -8.02
N LYS A 28 2.65 9.17 -8.13
CA LYS A 28 1.70 9.18 -7.01
C LYS A 28 1.36 7.77 -6.57
N GLU A 29 1.16 6.86 -7.51
CA GLU A 29 0.94 5.44 -7.25
C GLU A 29 2.16 4.81 -6.58
N ALA A 30 3.35 4.99 -7.15
CA ALA A 30 4.60 4.51 -6.56
C ALA A 30 4.80 5.02 -5.13
N LEU A 31 4.53 6.30 -4.89
CA LEU A 31 4.62 6.89 -3.54
C LEU A 31 3.63 6.25 -2.57
N SER A 32 2.38 6.03 -3.01
CA SER A 32 1.33 5.40 -2.20
C SER A 32 1.68 3.96 -1.86
N ILE A 33 2.23 3.21 -2.82
CA ILE A 33 2.71 1.82 -2.62
C ILE A 33 3.84 1.78 -1.61
N ILE A 34 4.87 2.62 -1.78
CA ILE A 34 6.02 2.69 -0.86
C ILE A 34 5.54 3.05 0.55
N PHE A 35 4.62 4.01 0.66
CA PHE A 35 4.04 4.40 1.94
C PHE A 35 3.28 3.23 2.58
N GLY A 36 2.41 2.55 1.84
CA GLY A 36 1.67 1.38 2.30
C GLY A 36 2.61 0.30 2.83
N ILE A 37 3.58 -0.13 2.01
CA ILE A 37 4.55 -1.18 2.38
C ILE A 37 5.35 -0.79 3.63
N LYS A 38 5.76 0.47 3.78
CA LYS A 38 6.46 0.94 4.98
C LYS A 38 5.58 0.88 6.23
N ASN A 39 4.28 1.18 6.13
CA ASN A 39 3.36 1.14 7.26
C ASN A 39 3.08 -0.29 7.73
N ILE A 40 2.85 -1.21 6.78
CA ILE A 40 2.58 -2.62 7.08
C ILE A 40 3.84 -3.49 7.01
N HIS A 41 5.03 -2.88 7.07
CA HIS A 41 6.31 -3.56 6.92
C HIS A 41 6.47 -4.72 7.90
N GLN A 42 6.04 -4.53 9.14
CA GLN A 42 6.07 -5.57 10.19
C GLN A 42 5.30 -6.85 9.80
N TYR A 43 4.31 -6.75 8.90
CA TYR A 43 3.51 -7.89 8.42
C TYR A 43 4.04 -8.48 7.11
N LEU A 44 4.66 -7.65 6.27
CA LEU A 44 5.17 -8.04 4.95
C LEU A 44 6.64 -8.53 4.98
N PHE A 45 7.40 -8.15 6.00
CA PHE A 45 8.83 -8.42 6.05
C PHE A 45 9.14 -9.92 5.95
N GLY A 46 10.02 -10.28 5.02
CA GLY A 46 10.45 -11.67 4.80
C GLY A 46 9.38 -12.58 4.16
N ARG A 47 8.26 -12.04 3.69
CA ARG A 47 7.18 -12.80 3.06
C ARG A 47 6.96 -12.38 1.61
N HIS A 48 6.62 -13.33 0.76
CA HIS A 48 6.09 -13.03 -0.57
C HIS A 48 4.68 -12.47 -0.43
N PHE A 49 4.41 -11.37 -1.12
CA PHE A 49 3.10 -10.75 -1.17
C PHE A 49 2.79 -10.30 -2.60
N THR A 50 1.51 -10.28 -2.94
CA THR A 50 1.01 -9.76 -4.21
C THR A 50 0.53 -8.33 -3.99
N LEU A 51 1.05 -7.41 -4.78
CA LEU A 51 0.57 -6.04 -4.82
C LEU A 51 -0.47 -5.92 -5.93
N LEU A 52 -1.67 -5.47 -5.60
CA LEU A 52 -2.74 -5.17 -6.55
C LEU A 52 -2.82 -3.66 -6.73
N THR A 53 -2.64 -3.19 -7.96
CA THR A 53 -2.78 -1.80 -8.38
C THR A 53 -3.81 -1.72 -9.50
N ASP A 54 -4.50 -0.58 -9.61
CA ASP A 54 -5.46 -0.33 -10.71
C ASP A 54 -4.75 -0.03 -12.04
N HIS A 55 -3.45 0.31 -11.98
CA HIS A 55 -2.57 0.50 -13.12
C HIS A 55 -1.73 -0.73 -13.42
#